data_AF-A0AA39UDB3-F1
#
_entry.id   AF-A0AA39UDB3-F1
#
_cell.length_a   1.000
_cell.length_b   1.000
_cell.length_c   1.000
_cell.angle_alpha   90.00
_cell.angle_beta   90.00
_cell.angle_gamma   90.00
#
_symmetry.space_group_name_H-M   'P 1'
#
loop_
_entity.id
_entity.type
_entity.pdbx_description
1 polymer ?
#
loop_
_entity_poly.entity_id
_entity_poly.type
_entity_poly.pdbx_seq_one_letter_code
_entity_poly.pdbx_strand_id
1 'polypeptide(L)'
;MSPNMSLFSINAILLLSTDDRSRILTKYYSAPHVPKDSTGTNPYPTVKEQKAFEKGLMEKTNKSSGDVILYDGRIVVFKMEGDVMMYVVGGSEENEILLFGVVLCLRDALSILLKNSTDKRTLIENYDLVSLAIDEIVDDGIILEVDPVVVASRVSRAPAQDVTNLKSVDLSEQGLLNVWEFGKQKLAERMRQL
;
A
#
# COMPACT_ATOMS: atom_id res chain seq x y z
N MET A 1 -33.94 -6.00 6.37
CA MET A 1 -32.84 -5.83 7.33
C MET A 1 -31.88 -4.86 6.69
N SER A 2 -31.51 -3.78 7.37
CA SER A 2 -30.51 -2.85 6.85
C SER A 2 -29.22 -3.64 6.57
N PRO A 3 -28.66 -3.56 5.35
CA PRO A 3 -27.41 -4.23 5.06
C PRO A 3 -26.33 -3.63 5.97
N ASN A 4 -25.37 -4.47 6.33
CA ASN A 4 -24.26 -4.19 7.22
C ASN A 4 -23.72 -2.74 7.02
N MET A 5 -23.91 -1.85 8.00
CA MET A 5 -23.52 -0.43 7.92
C MET A 5 -22.02 -0.23 8.22
N SER A 6 -21.22 -1.29 8.16
CA SER A 6 -19.79 -1.27 8.42
C SER A 6 -19.02 -1.10 7.11
N LEU A 7 -17.97 -0.30 7.14
CA LEU A 7 -17.02 -0.15 6.02
C LEU A 7 -15.90 -1.21 6.05
N PHE A 8 -15.93 -2.10 7.04
CA PHE A 8 -14.93 -3.14 7.22
C PHE A 8 -15.14 -4.27 6.20
N SER A 9 -14.26 -4.35 5.20
CA SER A 9 -14.34 -5.33 4.12
C SER A 9 -13.17 -6.31 4.10
N ILE A 10 -12.01 -5.92 4.63
CA ILE A 10 -10.78 -6.72 4.54
C ILE A 10 -10.40 -7.27 5.91
N ASN A 11 -10.33 -8.58 6.02
CA ASN A 11 -9.86 -9.27 7.22
C ASN A 11 -8.34 -9.44 7.24
N ALA A 12 -7.70 -9.65 6.09
CA ALA A 12 -6.25 -9.82 6.03
C ALA A 12 -5.67 -9.52 4.65
N ILE A 13 -4.41 -9.07 4.65
CA ILE A 13 -3.55 -8.97 3.46
C ILE A 13 -2.30 -9.79 3.73
N LEU A 14 -1.97 -10.69 2.81
CA LEU A 14 -0.84 -11.61 2.94
C LEU A 14 0.03 -11.55 1.69
N LEU A 15 1.31 -11.33 1.89
CA LEU A 15 2.38 -11.48 0.91
C LEU A 15 3.21 -12.68 1.32
N LEU A 16 3.04 -13.79 0.59
CA LEU A 16 3.71 -15.04 0.86
C LEU A 16 4.63 -15.38 -0.30
N SER A 17 5.80 -15.94 0.00
CA SER A 17 6.68 -16.41 -1.06
C SER A 17 6.29 -17.80 -1.52
N THR A 18 6.34 -18.05 -2.82
CA THR A 18 5.94 -19.33 -3.42
C THR A 18 7.01 -20.41 -3.31
N ASP A 19 8.28 -20.03 -3.13
CA ASP A 19 9.43 -20.93 -3.07
C ASP A 19 9.54 -21.69 -1.73
N ASP A 20 9.57 -20.96 -0.63
CA ASP A 20 9.82 -21.44 0.72
C ASP A 20 8.58 -21.40 1.62
N ARG A 21 7.46 -20.87 1.09
CA ARG A 21 6.19 -20.70 1.81
C ARG A 21 6.35 -19.85 3.08
N SER A 22 7.31 -18.94 3.07
CA SER A 22 7.54 -17.99 4.16
C SER A 22 6.62 -16.77 4.02
N ARG A 23 6.42 -16.08 5.15
CA ARG A 23 5.76 -14.78 5.19
C ARG A 23 6.74 -13.70 4.80
N ILE A 24 6.41 -12.92 3.79
CA ILE A 24 7.08 -11.64 3.53
C ILE A 24 6.42 -10.58 4.40
N LEU A 25 5.10 -10.44 4.28
CA LEU A 25 4.30 -9.52 5.09
C LEU A 25 2.91 -10.10 5.31
N THR A 26 2.40 -10.02 6.53
CA THR A 26 1.03 -10.44 6.86
C THR A 26 0.39 -9.43 7.79
N LYS A 27 -0.70 -8.81 7.37
CA LYS A 27 -1.53 -7.93 8.21
C LYS A 27 -2.91 -8.55 8.36
N TYR A 28 -3.33 -8.74 9.61
CA TYR A 28 -4.66 -9.22 9.97
C TYR A 28 -5.40 -8.09 10.69
N TYR A 29 -6.54 -7.70 10.16
CA TYR A 29 -7.30 -6.56 10.64
C TYR A 29 -8.43 -7.00 11.58
N SER A 30 -8.77 -6.12 12.51
CA SER A 30 -9.97 -6.22 13.33
C SER A 30 -10.76 -4.94 13.14
N ALA A 31 -12.07 -5.05 12.96
CA ALA A 31 -12.89 -3.90 12.68
C ALA A 31 -12.79 -2.87 13.82
N PRO A 32 -12.52 -1.59 13.52
CA PRO A 32 -12.48 -0.55 14.52
C PRO A 32 -13.90 -0.31 15.06
N HIS A 33 -14.01 -0.08 16.37
CA HIS A 33 -15.26 0.28 17.07
C HIS A 33 -16.36 -0.79 17.14
N VAL A 34 -16.06 -2.06 16.86
CA VAL A 34 -17.02 -3.16 17.03
C VAL A 34 -16.71 -3.93 18.33
N PRO A 35 -17.71 -4.30 19.16
CA PRO A 35 -17.47 -5.09 20.36
C PRO A 35 -16.77 -6.41 20.01
N LYS A 36 -15.83 -6.86 20.84
CA LYS A 36 -14.97 -8.05 20.59
C LYS A 36 -15.73 -9.37 20.34
N ASP A 37 -17.05 -9.41 20.57
CA ASP A 37 -17.94 -10.57 20.34
C ASP A 37 -18.81 -10.45 19.07
N SER A 38 -18.44 -9.60 18.11
CA SER A 38 -19.20 -9.35 16.89
C SER A 38 -18.47 -9.78 15.62
N THR A 39 -19.14 -9.70 14.47
CA THR A 39 -18.70 -10.13 13.12
C THR A 39 -17.44 -9.41 12.58
N GLY A 40 -16.84 -8.51 13.36
CA GLY A 40 -15.62 -7.76 13.00
C GLY A 40 -14.34 -8.21 13.70
N THR A 41 -14.39 -9.22 14.56
CA THR A 41 -13.19 -9.72 15.27
C THR A 41 -12.27 -10.50 14.33
N ASN A 42 -10.95 -10.28 14.45
CA ASN A 42 -9.97 -11.05 13.68
C ASN A 42 -10.17 -12.57 13.90
N PRO A 43 -10.46 -13.34 12.85
CA PRO A 43 -10.66 -14.79 12.93
C PRO A 43 -9.43 -15.59 13.36
N TYR A 44 -8.24 -15.03 13.19
CA TYR A 44 -6.97 -15.69 13.45
C TYR A 44 -6.19 -14.87 14.50
N PRO A 45 -6.66 -14.86 15.76
CA PRO A 45 -6.04 -14.06 16.82
C PRO A 45 -4.65 -14.56 17.19
N THR A 46 -4.36 -15.86 17.02
CA THR A 46 -3.06 -16.43 17.35
C THR A 46 -2.19 -16.65 16.11
N VAL A 47 -0.87 -16.49 16.25
CA VAL A 47 0.12 -16.79 15.19
C VAL A 47 0.01 -18.25 14.73
N LYS A 48 -0.37 -19.16 15.63
CA LYS A 48 -0.55 -20.58 15.31
C LYS A 48 -1.69 -20.78 14.31
N GLU A 49 -2.84 -20.14 14.53
CA GLU A 49 -4.00 -20.21 13.63
C GLU A 49 -3.69 -19.52 12.30
N GLN A 50 -3.05 -18.35 12.32
CA GLN A 50 -2.63 -17.66 11.10
C GLN A 50 -1.73 -18.54 10.23
N LYS A 51 -0.72 -19.20 10.80
CA LYS A 51 0.19 -20.10 10.06
C LYS A 51 -0.54 -21.31 9.49
N ALA A 52 -1.52 -21.85 10.22
CA ALA A 52 -2.33 -22.96 9.74
C ALA A 52 -3.19 -22.54 8.53
N PHE A 53 -3.80 -21.36 8.61
CA PHE A 53 -4.58 -20.77 7.52
C PHE A 53 -3.71 -20.51 6.28
N GLU A 54 -2.58 -19.83 6.42
CA GLU A 54 -1.67 -19.53 5.30
C GLU A 54 -1.16 -20.79 4.61
N LYS A 55 -0.79 -21.81 5.39
CA LYS A 55 -0.34 -23.10 4.84
C LYS A 55 -1.43 -23.74 3.98
N GLY A 56 -2.65 -23.81 4.50
CA GLY A 56 -3.77 -24.38 3.76
C GLY A 56 -4.16 -23.54 2.53
N LEU A 57 -4.01 -22.22 2.62
CA LEU A 57 -4.25 -21.30 1.51
C LEU A 57 -3.26 -21.55 0.36
N MET A 58 -1.96 -21.57 0.65
CA MET A 58 -0.90 -21.85 -0.32
C MET A 58 -1.08 -23.22 -1.00
N GLU A 59 -1.48 -24.25 -0.25
CA GLU A 59 -1.72 -25.59 -0.80
C GLU A 59 -2.88 -25.62 -1.81
N LYS A 60 -3.91 -24.78 -1.61
CA LYS A 60 -5.06 -24.68 -2.50
C LYS A 60 -4.80 -23.79 -3.71
N THR A 61 -4.13 -22.66 -3.52
CA THR A 61 -3.92 -21.67 -4.60
C THR A 61 -2.82 -22.08 -5.56
N ASN A 62 -1.78 -22.78 -5.10
CA ASN A 62 -0.67 -23.21 -5.95
C ASN A 62 -1.09 -24.25 -7.02
N LYS A 63 -2.26 -24.88 -6.87
CA LYS A 63 -2.84 -25.80 -7.85
C LYS A 63 -4.01 -25.18 -8.63
N SER A 64 -4.44 -23.98 -8.24
CA SER A 64 -5.61 -23.33 -8.81
C SER A 64 -5.16 -22.37 -9.92
N SER A 65 -5.87 -22.39 -11.05
CA SER A 65 -5.71 -21.42 -12.14
C SER A 65 -6.65 -20.21 -11.99
N GLY A 66 -7.51 -20.19 -10.97
CA GLY A 66 -8.40 -19.06 -10.70
C GLY A 66 -7.68 -17.95 -9.93
N ASP A 67 -8.32 -16.78 -9.87
CA ASP A 67 -7.85 -15.63 -9.07
C ASP A 67 -8.68 -15.44 -7.76
N VAL A 68 -9.70 -16.28 -7.54
CA VAL A 68 -10.58 -16.25 -6.35
C VAL A 68 -10.89 -17.66 -5.86
N ILE A 69 -10.94 -17.84 -4.54
CA ILE A 69 -11.41 -19.06 -3.89
C ILE A 69 -12.20 -18.75 -2.61
N LEU A 70 -13.09 -19.66 -2.23
CA LEU A 70 -13.68 -19.70 -0.89
C LEU A 70 -12.86 -20.64 0.00
N TYR A 71 -12.28 -20.11 1.08
CA TYR A 71 -11.50 -20.90 2.04
C TYR A 71 -11.80 -20.47 3.47
N ASP A 72 -12.08 -21.46 4.33
CA ASP A 72 -12.42 -21.25 5.75
C ASP A 72 -13.57 -20.25 5.98
N GLY A 73 -14.59 -20.33 5.13
CA GLY A 73 -15.74 -19.40 5.17
C GLY A 73 -15.39 -17.96 4.77
N ARG A 74 -14.30 -17.77 4.01
CA ARG A 74 -13.83 -16.45 3.57
C ARG A 74 -13.57 -16.42 2.09
N ILE A 75 -13.92 -15.29 1.48
CA ILE A 75 -13.55 -15.00 0.11
C ILE A 75 -12.08 -14.59 0.12
N VAL A 76 -11.26 -15.32 -0.63
CA VAL A 76 -9.85 -15.01 -0.80
C VAL A 76 -9.58 -14.80 -2.28
N VAL A 77 -9.15 -13.59 -2.62
CA VAL A 77 -8.65 -13.24 -3.94
C VAL A 77 -7.14 -13.20 -3.90
N PHE A 78 -6.50 -13.59 -5.00
CA PHE A 78 -5.05 -13.69 -5.04
C PHE A 78 -4.49 -13.43 -6.43
N LYS A 79 -3.24 -12.96 -6.45
CA LYS A 79 -2.47 -12.80 -7.67
C LYS A 79 -1.02 -13.20 -7.46
N MET A 80 -0.45 -13.84 -8.46
CA MET A 80 0.96 -14.21 -8.50
C MET A 80 1.74 -13.14 -9.28
N GLU A 81 2.85 -12.68 -8.73
CA GLU A 81 3.84 -11.87 -9.44
C GLU A 81 5.23 -12.41 -9.09
N GLY A 82 5.99 -12.88 -10.08
CA GLY A 82 7.27 -13.53 -9.84
C GLY A 82 7.18 -14.74 -8.90
N ASP A 83 7.93 -14.70 -7.80
CA ASP A 83 7.98 -15.70 -6.72
C ASP A 83 7.17 -15.28 -5.47
N VAL A 84 6.25 -14.34 -5.65
CA VAL A 84 5.40 -13.79 -4.58
C VAL A 84 3.94 -14.02 -4.92
N MET A 85 3.18 -14.52 -3.94
CA MET A 85 1.73 -14.57 -4.00
C MET A 85 1.13 -13.53 -3.06
N MET A 86 0.29 -12.69 -3.63
CA MET A 86 -0.45 -11.63 -2.94
C MET A 86 -1.87 -12.11 -2.70
N TYR A 87 -2.34 -12.02 -1.46
CA TYR A 87 -3.68 -12.42 -1.06
C TYR A 87 -4.40 -11.26 -0.37
N VAL A 88 -5.67 -11.08 -0.69
CA VAL A 88 -6.60 -10.26 0.10
C VAL A 88 -7.74 -11.17 0.55
N VAL A 89 -8.00 -11.17 1.85
CA VAL A 89 -9.01 -11.99 2.51
C VAL A 89 -10.13 -11.08 2.98
N GLY A 90 -11.36 -11.34 2.53
CA GLY A 90 -12.57 -10.65 2.98
C GLY A 90 -13.54 -11.59 3.69
N GLY A 91 -14.67 -11.02 4.12
CA GLY A 91 -15.79 -11.77 4.68
C GLY A 91 -16.45 -12.70 3.64
N SER A 92 -17.33 -13.60 4.07
CA SER A 92 -18.09 -14.48 3.16
C SER A 92 -19.10 -13.75 2.29
N GLU A 93 -19.57 -12.59 2.76
CA GLU A 93 -20.61 -11.77 2.11
C GLU A 93 -20.04 -10.56 1.37
N GLU A 94 -18.72 -10.41 1.33
CA GLU A 94 -18.06 -9.27 0.69
C GLU A 94 -18.07 -9.39 -0.84
N ASN A 95 -17.97 -8.25 -1.51
CA ASN A 95 -17.91 -8.23 -2.97
C ASN A 95 -16.52 -8.66 -3.47
N GLU A 96 -16.45 -9.82 -4.14
CA GLU A 96 -15.22 -10.37 -4.70
C GLU A 96 -14.52 -9.40 -5.68
N ILE A 97 -15.30 -8.65 -6.47
CA ILE A 97 -14.76 -7.68 -7.45
C ILE A 97 -14.05 -6.54 -6.74
N LEU A 98 -14.60 -6.07 -5.61
CA LEU A 98 -13.98 -5.02 -4.80
C LEU A 98 -12.65 -5.51 -4.23
N LEU A 99 -12.63 -6.69 -3.63
CA LEU A 99 -11.40 -7.29 -3.09
C LEU A 99 -10.37 -7.54 -4.18
N PHE A 100 -10.80 -8.01 -5.35
CA PHE A 100 -9.91 -8.23 -6.49
C PHE A 100 -9.27 -6.92 -6.98
N GLY A 101 -10.03 -5.81 -6.98
CA GLY A 101 -9.51 -4.48 -7.25
C GLY A 101 -8.37 -4.09 -6.29
N VAL A 102 -8.47 -4.45 -5.02
CA VAL A 102 -7.42 -4.20 -4.02
C VAL A 102 -6.16 -5.03 -4.29
N VAL A 103 -6.29 -6.31 -4.65
CA VAL A 103 -5.12 -7.14 -5.01
C VAL A 103 -4.42 -6.58 -6.25
N LEU A 104 -5.19 -6.16 -7.26
CA LEU A 104 -4.63 -5.56 -8.48
C LEU A 104 -3.95 -4.23 -8.16
N CYS A 105 -4.59 -3.37 -7.37
CA CYS A 105 -4.00 -2.11 -6.91
C CYS A 105 -2.67 -2.35 -6.20
N LEU A 106 -2.60 -3.31 -5.27
CA LEU A 106 -1.37 -3.67 -4.57
C LEU A 106 -0.28 -4.14 -5.56
N ARG A 107 -0.63 -5.06 -6.47
CA ARG A 107 0.31 -5.59 -7.48
C ARG A 107 0.85 -4.47 -8.38
N ASP A 108 -0.02 -3.63 -8.91
CA ASP A 108 0.36 -2.53 -9.81
C ASP A 108 1.11 -1.42 -9.07
N ALA A 109 0.72 -1.06 -7.83
CA ALA A 109 1.43 -0.07 -7.02
C ALA A 109 2.84 -0.52 -6.68
N LEU A 110 3.02 -1.79 -6.28
CA LEU A 110 4.34 -2.37 -6.03
C LEU A 110 5.18 -2.41 -7.30
N SER A 111 4.59 -2.74 -8.46
CA SER A 111 5.28 -2.69 -9.74
C SER A 111 5.78 -1.27 -10.06
N ILE A 112 4.98 -0.24 -9.78
CA ILE A 112 5.40 1.16 -9.98
C ILE A 112 6.53 1.54 -9.03
N LEU A 113 6.37 1.26 -7.74
CA LEU A 113 7.34 1.62 -6.69
C LEU A 113 8.69 0.91 -6.87
N LEU A 114 8.67 -0.34 -7.33
CA LEU A 114 9.84 -1.21 -7.45
C LEU A 114 10.33 -1.37 -8.89
N LYS A 115 9.87 -0.50 -9.81
CA LYS A 115 10.30 -0.47 -11.22
C LYS A 115 10.13 -1.83 -11.94
N ASN A 116 9.02 -2.50 -11.69
CA ASN A 116 8.62 -3.80 -12.23
C ASN A 116 9.48 -5.00 -11.75
N SER A 117 10.21 -4.86 -10.64
CA SER A 117 10.85 -5.97 -9.94
C SER A 117 10.07 -6.29 -8.66
N THR A 118 9.14 -7.24 -8.76
CA THR A 118 8.26 -7.63 -7.64
C THR A 118 8.60 -9.04 -7.16
N ASP A 119 9.89 -9.35 -7.09
CA ASP A 119 10.42 -10.58 -6.52
C ASP A 119 10.57 -10.46 -5.01
N LYS A 120 10.58 -11.60 -4.32
CA LYS A 120 10.70 -11.72 -2.87
C LYS A 120 11.88 -10.92 -2.33
N ARG A 121 13.04 -11.01 -2.98
CA ARG A 121 14.25 -10.30 -2.53
C ARG A 121 14.01 -8.78 -2.57
N THR A 122 13.48 -8.26 -3.67
CA THR A 122 13.20 -6.82 -3.80
C THR A 122 12.16 -6.34 -2.80
N LEU A 123 11.11 -7.14 -2.51
CA LEU A 123 10.12 -6.80 -1.48
C LEU A 123 10.73 -6.73 -0.08
N ILE A 124 11.66 -7.63 0.24
CA ILE A 124 12.34 -7.64 1.55
C ILE A 124 13.32 -6.47 1.66
N GLU A 125 14.06 -6.17 0.58
CA GLU A 125 15.00 -5.03 0.55
C GLU A 125 14.29 -3.68 0.69
N ASN A 126 13.06 -3.57 0.17
CA ASN A 126 12.24 -2.35 0.20
C ASN A 126 10.97 -2.53 1.05
N TYR A 127 11.10 -3.23 2.19
CA TYR A 127 9.96 -3.58 3.04
C TYR A 127 9.17 -2.36 3.55
N ASP A 128 9.86 -1.24 3.76
CA ASP A 128 9.28 0.04 4.15
C ASP A 128 8.26 0.54 3.11
N LEU A 129 8.64 0.57 1.83
CA LEU A 129 7.75 0.96 0.73
C LEU A 129 6.55 0.01 0.61
N VAL A 130 6.78 -1.30 0.79
CA VAL A 130 5.71 -2.31 0.74
C VAL A 130 4.70 -2.09 1.88
N SER A 131 5.18 -1.86 3.11
CA SER A 131 4.30 -1.60 4.25
C SER A 131 3.49 -0.32 4.06
N LEU A 132 4.13 0.76 3.61
CA LEU A 132 3.47 2.05 3.35
C LEU A 132 2.44 1.96 2.23
N ALA A 133 2.73 1.22 1.16
CA ALA A 133 1.78 0.99 0.08
C ALA A 133 0.52 0.28 0.59
N ILE A 134 0.66 -0.70 1.48
CA ILE A 134 -0.49 -1.38 2.08
C ILE A 134 -1.29 -0.44 2.98
N ASP A 135 -0.62 0.41 3.76
CA ASP A 135 -1.30 1.38 4.66
C ASP A 135 -2.06 2.46 3.88
N GLU A 136 -1.59 2.86 2.69
CA GLU A 136 -2.33 3.79 1.81
C GLU A 136 -3.52 3.13 1.10
N ILE A 137 -3.49 1.81 0.87
CA ILE A 137 -4.59 1.07 0.23
C ILE A 137 -5.67 0.70 1.27
N VAL A 138 -5.26 0.22 2.45
CA VAL A 138 -6.15 -0.33 3.47
C VAL A 138 -5.74 0.11 4.87
N ASP A 139 -6.69 0.73 5.57
CA ASP A 139 -6.55 1.15 6.97
C ASP A 139 -7.55 0.40 7.86
N ASP A 140 -7.06 -0.34 8.85
CA ASP A 140 -7.86 -1.17 9.77
C ASP A 140 -8.95 -2.04 9.10
N GLY A 141 -8.67 -2.53 7.89
CA GLY A 141 -9.58 -3.37 7.10
C GLY A 141 -10.63 -2.60 6.28
N ILE A 142 -10.53 -1.27 6.27
CA ILE A 142 -11.30 -0.35 5.42
C ILE A 142 -10.46 0.01 4.20
N ILE A 143 -11.06 -0.09 3.01
CA ILE A 143 -10.38 0.26 1.76
C ILE A 143 -10.38 1.80 1.63
N LEU A 144 -9.20 2.40 1.49
CA LEU A 144 -9.02 3.84 1.33
C LEU A 144 -8.84 4.24 -0.14
N GLU A 145 -8.00 3.51 -0.87
CA GLU A 145 -7.60 3.85 -2.24
C GLU A 145 -7.45 2.59 -3.08
N VAL A 146 -7.88 2.66 -4.34
CA VAL A 146 -7.81 1.52 -5.30
C VAL A 146 -7.04 1.90 -6.58
N ASP A 147 -6.63 3.15 -6.73
CA ASP A 147 -5.76 3.57 -7.83
C ASP A 147 -4.27 3.39 -7.49
N PRO A 148 -3.55 2.48 -8.19
CA PRO A 148 -2.14 2.21 -7.91
C PRO A 148 -1.21 3.42 -8.16
N VAL A 149 -1.56 4.31 -9.09
CA VAL A 149 -0.75 5.50 -9.41
C VAL A 149 -0.85 6.50 -8.26
N VAL A 150 -2.05 6.67 -7.71
CA VAL A 150 -2.29 7.55 -6.56
C VAL A 150 -1.54 7.02 -5.34
N VAL A 151 -1.66 5.73 -5.03
CA VAL A 151 -0.94 5.07 -3.93
C VAL A 151 0.57 5.27 -4.08
N ALA A 152 1.15 4.93 -5.24
CA ALA A 152 2.57 5.07 -5.47
C ALA A 152 3.05 6.53 -5.35
N SER A 153 2.22 7.50 -5.78
CA SER A 153 2.55 8.92 -5.67
C SER A 153 2.56 9.44 -4.23
N ARG A 154 1.73 8.87 -3.33
CA ARG A 154 1.69 9.24 -1.91
C ARG A 154 2.85 8.61 -1.15
N VAL A 155 3.14 7.33 -1.41
CA VAL A 155 4.25 6.58 -0.78
C VAL A 155 5.62 7.13 -1.19
N SER A 156 5.79 7.57 -2.44
CA SER A 156 7.08 8.08 -2.95
C SER A 156 7.41 9.51 -2.53
N ARG A 157 6.45 10.27 -1.99
CA ARG A 157 6.69 11.62 -1.47
C ARG A 157 7.32 11.50 -0.10
N ALA A 158 8.61 11.84 0.01
CA ALA A 158 9.21 12.09 1.32
C ALA A 158 8.34 13.09 2.09
N PRO A 159 8.19 12.93 3.43
CA PRO A 159 7.46 13.90 4.23
C PRO A 159 8.07 15.25 3.92
N ALA A 160 7.25 16.15 3.37
CA ALA A 160 7.65 17.52 3.16
C ALA A 160 7.85 18.13 4.54
N GLN A 161 9.06 18.00 5.11
CA GLN A 161 9.56 18.96 6.08
C GLN A 161 9.54 20.30 5.35
N ASP A 162 8.48 21.09 5.51
CA ASP A 162 8.37 22.52 5.17
C ASP A 162 9.54 23.11 4.33
N VAL A 163 9.73 22.61 3.11
CA VAL A 163 10.66 23.14 2.11
C VAL A 163 9.89 23.94 1.07
N THR A 164 8.74 24.48 1.50
CA THR A 164 7.92 25.44 0.76
C THR A 164 8.66 26.75 0.46
N ASN A 165 9.90 26.94 0.94
CA ASN A 165 10.67 28.18 0.76
C ASN A 165 12.13 28.04 0.26
N LEU A 166 12.57 26.91 -0.34
CA LEU A 166 13.96 26.83 -0.85
C LEU A 166 14.15 26.32 -2.29
N LYS A 167 13.10 26.05 -3.06
CA LYS A 167 13.23 25.55 -4.45
C LYS A 167 13.46 26.63 -5.54
N SER A 168 13.96 27.81 -5.19
CA SER A 168 14.30 28.84 -6.21
C SER A 168 15.57 29.65 -5.94
N VAL A 169 16.49 29.14 -5.11
CA VAL A 169 17.86 29.68 -5.10
C VAL A 169 18.76 28.68 -5.81
N ASP A 170 18.82 28.81 -7.13
CA ASP A 170 19.88 28.22 -7.94
C ASP A 170 21.22 28.81 -7.47
N LEU A 171 21.94 28.06 -6.62
CA LEU A 171 23.25 28.40 -6.06
C LEU A 171 24.38 28.16 -7.07
N SER A 172 24.12 28.40 -8.35
CA SER A 172 25.15 28.45 -9.39
C SER A 172 25.79 29.84 -9.42
N GLU A 173 27.04 29.94 -9.89
CA GLU A 173 27.72 31.24 -10.09
C GLU A 173 26.91 32.18 -11.01
N GLN A 174 26.08 31.61 -11.90
CA GLN A 174 25.14 32.36 -12.74
C GLN A 174 23.96 32.93 -11.94
N GLY A 175 23.47 32.21 -10.93
CA GLY A 175 22.43 32.69 -10.02
C GLY A 175 22.90 33.89 -9.18
N LEU A 176 24.13 33.84 -8.65
CA LEU A 176 24.73 34.95 -7.89
C LEU A 176 24.93 36.20 -8.74
N LEU A 177 25.38 36.06 -9.99
CA LEU A 177 25.53 37.18 -10.92
C LEU A 177 24.19 37.85 -11.24
N ASN A 178 23.14 37.06 -11.47
CA ASN A 178 21.80 37.60 -11.72
C ASN A 178 21.25 38.34 -10.49
N VAL A 179 21.50 37.82 -9.27
CA VAL A 179 21.10 38.49 -8.02
C VAL A 179 21.88 39.80 -7.82
N TRP A 180 23.17 39.84 -8.17
CA TRP A 180 23.99 41.04 -8.10
C TRP A 180 23.54 42.11 -9.10
N GLU A 181 23.24 41.72 -10.34
CA GLU A 181 22.68 42.63 -11.34
C GLU A 181 21.31 43.17 -10.93
N PHE A 182 20.44 42.30 -10.42
CA PHE A 182 19.12 42.70 -9.94
C PHE A 182 19.22 43.64 -8.73
N GLY A 183 20.15 43.37 -7.80
CA GLY A 183 20.46 44.25 -6.68
C GLY A 183 20.95 45.63 -7.14
N LYS A 184 21.85 45.67 -8.13
CA LYS A 184 22.36 46.93 -8.70
C LYS A 184 21.27 47.72 -9.42
N GLN A 185 20.41 47.06 -10.19
CA GLN A 185 19.27 47.72 -10.86
C GLN A 185 18.30 48.33 -9.85
N LYS A 186 17.93 47.58 -8.80
CA LYS A 186 16.97 48.05 -7.78
C LYS A 186 17.52 49.21 -6.95
N LEU A 187 18.83 49.25 -6.72
CA LEU A 187 19.50 50.35 -6.01
C LEU A 187 19.63 51.60 -6.90
N ALA A 188 19.95 51.41 -8.19
CA ALA A 188 19.97 52.50 -9.17
C ALA A 188 18.56 53.12 -9.35
N GLU A 189 17.52 52.30 -9.34
CA GLU A 189 16.14 52.76 -9.44
C GLU A 189 15.71 53.55 -8.19
N ARG A 190 16.13 53.13 -6.99
CA ARG A 190 15.92 53.89 -5.74
C ARG A 190 16.68 55.22 -5.71
N MET A 191 17.89 55.26 -6.24
CA MET A 191 18.68 56.49 -6.36
C MET A 191 18.13 57.47 -7.41
N ARG A 192 17.29 56.99 -8.32
CA ARG A 192 16.64 57.82 -9.36
C ARG A 192 15.27 58.37 -8.91
N GLN A 193 14.74 57.87 -7.80
CA GLN A 193 13.49 58.32 -7.17
C GLN A 193 13.72 59.25 -5.96
N LEU A 194 14.99 59.53 -5.62
CA LEU A 194 15.42 60.62 -4.74
C LEU A 194 15.90 61.80 -5.58
#